data_AF-A0A8T3V7H8-F1
#
_entry.id   AF-A0A8T3V7H8-F1
#
_cell.length_a   1.000
_cell.length_b   1.000
_cell.length_c   1.000
_cell.angle_alpha   90.00
_cell.angle_beta   90.00
_cell.angle_gamma   90.00
#
_symmetry.space_group_name_H-M   'P 1'
#
loop_
_entity.id
_entity.type
_entity.pdbx_description
1 polymer ?
#
loop_
_entity_poly.entity_id
_entity_poly.type
_entity_poly.pdbx_seq_one_letter_code
_entity_poly.pdbx_strand_id
1 'polypeptide(L)'
;MAEISDAIAMIKKAEADAEQLIIDSESQSKDLIAESKVKAEEIISQAKGEAEEEAKNTVFDAEDKAKVEAESIAKKSDEDVASIKNAAMANVDEAASVIVKNIL
;
A
#
# COMPACT_ATOMS: atom_id res chain seq x y z
N MET A 1 -3.20 59.78 48.74
CA MET A 1 -2.18 58.76 49.05
C MET A 1 -2.74 57.34 49.07
N ALA A 2 -3.94 57.10 49.63
CA ALA A 2 -4.59 55.78 49.58
C ALA A 2 -4.90 55.28 48.15
N GLU A 3 -5.47 56.14 47.29
CA GLU A 3 -5.85 55.75 45.91
C GLU A 3 -4.66 55.35 45.02
N ILE A 4 -3.49 55.97 45.22
CA ILE A 4 -2.26 55.63 44.48
C ILE A 4 -1.72 54.27 44.95
N SER A 5 -1.81 53.98 46.24
CA SER A 5 -1.39 52.69 46.81
C SER A 5 -2.26 51.55 46.28
N ASP A 6 -3.57 51.74 46.18
CA ASP A 6 -4.50 50.75 45.63
C ASP A 6 -4.26 50.52 44.13
N ALA A 7 -4.01 51.60 43.37
CA ALA A 7 -3.66 51.49 41.95
C ALA A 7 -2.37 50.68 41.73
N ILE A 8 -1.33 50.90 42.55
CA ILE A 8 -0.08 50.13 42.48
C ILE A 8 -0.31 48.65 42.84
N ALA A 9 -1.15 48.36 43.84
CA ALA A 9 -1.49 46.99 44.20
C ALA A 9 -2.24 46.27 43.06
N MET A 10 -3.15 46.97 42.38
CA MET A 10 -3.85 46.44 41.20
C MET A 10 -2.89 46.17 40.04
N ILE A 11 -1.94 47.07 39.77
CA ILE A 11 -0.93 46.88 38.73
C ILE A 11 -0.08 45.64 39.02
N LYS A 12 0.44 45.50 40.25
CA LYS A 12 1.24 44.32 40.63
C LYS A 12 0.47 43.02 40.52
N LYS A 13 -0.82 43.04 40.86
CA LYS A 13 -1.68 41.88 40.68
C LYS A 13 -1.85 41.55 39.20
N ALA A 14 -2.12 42.54 38.37
CA ALA A 14 -2.23 42.36 36.92
C ALA A 14 -0.93 41.84 36.29
N GLU A 15 0.24 42.30 36.77
CA GLU A 15 1.55 41.78 36.35
C GLU A 15 1.70 40.30 36.71
N ALA A 16 1.38 39.92 37.95
CA ALA A 16 1.44 38.51 38.38
C ALA A 16 0.45 37.61 37.62
N ASP A 17 -0.77 38.10 37.39
CA ASP A 17 -1.79 37.38 36.62
C ASP A 17 -1.34 37.20 35.16
N ALA A 18 -0.68 38.21 34.57
CA ALA A 18 -0.13 38.13 33.21
C ALA A 18 1.06 37.18 33.12
N GLU A 19 1.98 37.19 34.10
CA GLU A 19 3.09 36.24 34.17
C GLU A 19 2.59 34.80 34.27
N GLN A 20 1.58 34.56 35.11
CA GLN A 20 0.96 33.24 35.24
C GLN A 20 0.32 32.81 33.92
N LEU A 21 -0.40 33.71 33.23
CA LEU A 21 -1.00 33.42 31.94
C LEU A 21 0.06 33.04 30.88
N ILE A 22 1.23 33.68 30.90
CA ILE A 22 2.33 33.34 29.99
C ILE A 22 2.83 31.91 30.29
N ILE A 23 3.08 31.59 31.56
CA ILE A 23 3.56 30.27 31.98
C ILE A 23 2.56 29.18 31.59
N ASP A 24 1.28 29.40 31.87
CA ASP A 24 0.21 28.45 31.54
C ASP A 24 0.10 28.25 30.02
N SER A 25 0.17 29.34 29.25
CA SER A 25 0.12 29.30 27.78
C SER A 25 1.32 28.56 27.19
N GLU A 26 2.52 28.77 27.74
CA GLU A 26 3.72 28.04 27.32
C GLU A 26 3.63 26.54 27.64
N SER A 27 3.10 26.19 28.81
CA SER A 27 2.88 24.79 29.19
C SER A 27 1.88 24.12 28.25
N GLN A 28 0.71 24.73 28.06
CA GLN A 28 -0.32 24.21 27.16
C GLN A 28 0.19 24.04 25.73
N SER A 29 0.99 25.00 25.25
CA SER A 29 1.59 24.93 23.91
C SER A 29 2.55 23.74 23.78
N LYS A 30 3.37 23.47 24.81
CA LYS A 30 4.27 22.31 24.84
C LYS A 30 3.50 21.00 24.83
N ASP A 31 2.43 20.92 25.62
CA ASP A 31 1.57 19.74 25.69
C ASP A 31 0.88 19.47 24.35
N LEU A 32 0.33 20.51 23.71
CA LEU A 32 -0.28 20.41 22.38
C LEU A 32 0.73 19.96 21.32
N ILE A 33 1.96 20.46 21.36
CA ILE A 33 3.02 20.03 20.43
C ILE A 33 3.36 18.56 20.66
N ALA A 34 3.46 18.12 21.92
CA ALA A 34 3.76 16.73 22.25
C ALA A 34 2.64 15.79 21.78
N GLU A 35 1.38 16.13 22.08
CA GLU A 35 0.22 15.36 21.64
C GLU A 35 0.12 15.29 20.10
N SER A 36 0.39 16.41 19.42
CA SER A 36 0.38 16.46 17.96
C SER A 36 1.45 15.57 17.34
N LYS A 37 2.63 15.49 17.96
CA LYS A 37 3.70 14.58 17.51
C LYS A 37 3.30 13.12 17.67
N VAL A 38 2.73 12.75 18.82
CA VAL A 38 2.25 11.38 19.06
C VAL A 38 1.19 11.01 18.02
N LYS A 39 0.18 11.86 17.80
CA LYS A 39 -0.84 11.63 16.78
C LYS A 39 -0.25 11.50 15.37
N ALA A 40 0.74 12.32 15.03
CA ALA A 40 1.40 12.23 13.73
C ALA A 40 2.15 10.89 13.58
N GLU A 41 2.84 10.42 14.61
CA GLU A 41 3.51 9.12 14.61
C GLU A 41 2.52 7.96 14.50
N GLU A 42 1.39 8.03 15.20
CA GLU A 42 0.30 7.04 15.10
C GLU A 42 -0.27 6.97 13.69
N ILE A 43 -0.58 8.12 13.07
CA ILE A 43 -1.08 8.18 11.69
C ILE A 43 -0.06 7.59 10.71
N ILE A 44 1.22 7.92 10.86
CA ILE A 44 2.29 7.39 10.00
C ILE A 44 2.41 5.88 10.19
N SER A 45 2.34 5.38 11.43
CA SER A 45 2.42 3.95 11.74
C SER A 45 1.24 3.19 11.13
N GLN A 46 0.03 3.72 11.28
CA GLN A 46 -1.18 3.14 10.70
C GLN A 46 -1.10 3.12 9.17
N ALA A 47 -0.74 4.24 8.54
CA ALA A 47 -0.61 4.32 7.09
C ALA A 47 0.44 3.33 6.54
N LYS A 48 1.54 3.10 7.27
CA LYS A 48 2.52 2.07 6.91
C LYS A 48 1.95 0.67 7.02
N GLY A 49 1.21 0.36 8.08
CA GLY A 49 0.55 -0.93 8.26
C GLY A 49 -0.46 -1.22 7.15
N GLU A 50 -1.30 -0.24 6.82
CA GLU A 50 -2.27 -0.33 5.72
C GLU A 50 -1.57 -0.54 4.36
N ALA A 51 -0.50 0.22 4.08
CA ALA A 51 0.26 0.07 2.85
C ALA A 51 0.95 -1.30 2.73
N GLU A 52 1.48 -1.85 3.83
CA GLU A 52 2.05 -3.20 3.85
C GLU A 52 1.01 -4.29 3.61
N GLU A 53 -0.19 -4.13 4.15
CA GLU A 53 -1.31 -5.04 3.92
C GLU A 53 -1.79 -4.98 2.46
N GLU A 54 -1.98 -3.77 1.92
CA GLU A 54 -2.37 -3.56 0.53
C GLU A 54 -1.33 -4.12 -0.45
N ALA A 55 -0.03 -3.94 -0.16
CA ALA A 55 1.05 -4.51 -0.95
C ALA A 55 1.01 -6.05 -0.96
N LYS A 56 0.77 -6.69 0.20
CA LYS A 56 0.63 -8.15 0.29
C LYS A 56 -0.57 -8.64 -0.50
N ASN A 57 -1.72 -7.98 -0.36
CA ASN A 57 -2.94 -8.33 -1.10
C ASN A 57 -2.73 -8.20 -2.61
N THR A 58 -2.06 -7.12 -3.05
CA THR A 58 -1.73 -6.90 -4.47
C THR A 58 -0.85 -8.01 -5.03
N VAL A 59 0.18 -8.44 -4.28
CA VAL A 59 1.06 -9.54 -4.70
C VAL A 59 0.28 -10.86 -4.76
N PHE A 60 -0.53 -11.16 -3.75
CA PHE A 60 -1.33 -12.37 -3.71
C PHE A 60 -2.33 -12.44 -4.88
N ASP A 61 -3.03 -11.36 -5.17
CA ASP A 61 -3.95 -11.26 -6.29
C ASP A 61 -3.24 -11.42 -7.64
N ALA A 62 -2.02 -10.87 -7.76
CA ALA A 62 -1.19 -11.02 -8.95
C ALA A 62 -0.72 -12.47 -9.13
N GLU A 63 -0.32 -13.14 -8.04
CA GLU A 63 0.07 -14.55 -8.05
C GLU A 63 -1.10 -15.47 -8.45
N ASP A 64 -2.30 -15.23 -7.90
CA ASP A 64 -3.49 -16.01 -8.24
C ASP A 64 -3.88 -15.85 -9.71
N LYS A 65 -3.88 -14.61 -10.21
CA LYS A 65 -4.11 -14.32 -11.64
C LYS A 65 -3.06 -15.00 -12.52
N ALA A 66 -1.78 -14.89 -12.16
CA ALA A 66 -0.70 -15.51 -12.92
C ALA A 66 -0.84 -17.04 -12.96
N LYS A 67 -1.29 -17.66 -11.87
CA LYS A 67 -1.56 -19.10 -11.82
C LYS A 67 -2.72 -19.49 -12.76
N VAL A 68 -3.82 -18.75 -12.71
CA VAL A 68 -4.98 -18.99 -13.60
C VAL A 68 -4.59 -18.83 -15.07
N GLU A 69 -3.81 -17.80 -15.40
CA GLU A 69 -3.30 -17.59 -16.75
C GLU A 69 -2.37 -18.73 -17.19
N ALA A 70 -1.47 -19.18 -16.33
CA ALA A 70 -0.56 -20.28 -16.62
C ALA A 70 -1.33 -21.59 -16.89
N GLU A 71 -2.34 -21.91 -16.08
CA GLU A 71 -3.22 -23.06 -16.30
C GLU A 71 -3.98 -22.96 -17.63
N SER A 72 -4.48 -21.76 -17.97
CA SER A 72 -5.14 -21.52 -19.26
C SER A 72 -4.19 -21.69 -20.44
N ILE A 73 -2.94 -21.23 -20.34
CA ILE A 73 -1.92 -21.37 -21.38
C ILE A 73 -1.56 -22.85 -21.55
N ALA A 74 -1.35 -23.57 -20.45
CA ALA A 74 -1.04 -25.00 -20.49
C ALA A 74 -2.14 -25.79 -21.19
N LYS A 75 -3.41 -25.55 -20.82
CA LYS A 75 -4.55 -26.19 -21.48
C LYS A 75 -4.61 -25.90 -22.97
N LYS A 76 -4.40 -24.64 -23.36
CA LYS A 76 -4.39 -24.24 -24.78
C LYS A 76 -3.22 -24.89 -25.55
N SER A 77 -2.06 -24.98 -24.93
CA SER A 77 -0.90 -25.67 -25.48
C SER A 77 -1.20 -27.14 -25.75
N ASP A 78 -1.87 -27.83 -24.83
CA ASP A 78 -2.26 -29.24 -25.01
C ASP A 78 -3.25 -29.40 -26.17
N GLU A 79 -4.23 -28.51 -26.28
CA GLU A 79 -5.19 -28.47 -27.39
C GLU A 79 -4.48 -28.25 -28.74
N ASP A 80 -3.53 -27.31 -28.81
CA ASP A 80 -2.76 -27.00 -30.00
C ASP A 80 -1.87 -28.19 -30.41
N VAL A 81 -1.18 -28.83 -29.47
CA VAL A 81 -0.36 -30.03 -29.72
C VAL A 81 -1.22 -31.18 -30.25
N ALA A 82 -2.39 -31.42 -29.66
CA ALA A 82 -3.32 -32.45 -30.13
C ALA A 82 -3.81 -32.16 -31.55
N SER A 83 -4.15 -30.90 -31.85
CA SER A 83 -4.57 -30.46 -33.18
C SER A 83 -3.47 -30.68 -34.22
N ILE A 84 -2.24 -30.25 -33.93
CA ILE A 84 -1.07 -30.43 -34.82
C ILE A 84 -0.80 -31.91 -35.04
N LYS A 85 -0.81 -32.73 -33.97
CA LYS A 85 -0.60 -34.18 -34.09
C LYS A 85 -1.64 -34.83 -35.00
N ASN A 86 -2.91 -34.49 -34.81
CA ASN A 86 -4.00 -35.04 -35.63
C ASN A 86 -3.85 -34.64 -37.11
N ALA A 87 -3.53 -33.37 -37.38
CA ALA A 87 -3.29 -32.87 -38.73
C ALA A 87 -2.07 -33.56 -39.39
N ALA A 88 -0.99 -33.78 -38.63
CA ALA A 88 0.18 -34.50 -39.12
C ALA A 88 -0.14 -35.97 -39.43
N MET A 89 -0.83 -36.66 -38.52
CA MET A 89 -1.20 -38.08 -38.68
C MET A 89 -2.07 -38.33 -39.92
N ALA A 90 -2.95 -37.39 -40.27
CA ALA A 90 -3.80 -37.51 -41.46
C ALA A 90 -3.02 -37.59 -42.79
N ASN A 91 -1.77 -37.11 -42.82
CA ASN A 91 -0.94 -37.06 -44.02
C ASN A 91 0.15 -38.15 -44.07
N VAL A 92 0.28 -38.98 -43.02
CA VAL A 92 1.35 -39.98 -42.91
C VAL A 92 1.23 -41.05 -43.99
N ASP A 93 0.02 -41.56 -44.25
CA ASP A 93 -0.19 -42.64 -45.22
C ASP A 93 0.10 -42.19 -46.66
N GLU A 94 -0.30 -40.96 -47.00
CA GLU A 94 -0.01 -40.39 -48.33
C GLU A 94 1.49 -40.14 -48.50
N ALA A 95 2.16 -39.57 -47.49
CA ALA A 95 3.61 -39.39 -47.50
C ALA A 95 4.36 -40.73 -47.64
N ALA A 96 3.92 -41.78 -46.93
CA ALA A 96 4.49 -43.11 -47.05
C ALA A 96 4.31 -43.69 -48.47
N SER A 97 3.13 -43.50 -49.07
CA SER A 97 2.84 -43.92 -50.46
C SER A 97 3.75 -43.25 -51.48
N VAL A 98 3.98 -41.94 -51.33
CA VAL A 98 4.90 -41.17 -52.19
C VAL A 98 6.34 -41.66 -52.07
N ILE A 99 6.80 -41.98 -50.85
CA ILE A 99 8.15 -42.50 -50.62
C ILE A 99 8.32 -43.86 -51.32
N VAL A 100 7.38 -44.79 -51.13
CA VAL A 100 7.45 -46.14 -51.74
C VAL A 100 7.49 -46.05 -53.27
N LYS A 101 6.67 -45.18 -53.88
CA LYS A 101 6.65 -44.97 -55.33
C LYS A 101 7.94 -44.39 -55.93
N ASN A 102 8.75 -43.69 -55.15
CA ASN A 102 10.00 -43.09 -55.63
C ASN A 102 11.22 -43.99 -55.40
N ILE A 103 11.11 -45.04 -54.57
CA ILE A 103 12.19 -45.98 -54.26
C ILE A 103 12.11 -47.25 -55.13
N LEU A 104 10.90 -47.69 -55.48
CA LEU A 104 10.64 -48.83 -56.39
C LEU A 104 10.58 -48.36 -57.85
#